data_AF-A0A377A3Y1-F1
#
_entry.id   AF-A0A377A3Y1-F1
#
_cell.length_a   1.000
_cell.length_b   1.000
_cell.length_c   1.000
_cell.angle_alpha   90.00
_cell.angle_beta   90.00
_cell.angle_gamma   90.00
#
_symmetry.space_group_name_H-M   'P 1'
#
loop_
_entity.id
_entity.type
_entity.pdbx_description
1 polymer ?
#
loop_
_entity_poly.entity_id
_entity_poly.type
_entity_poly.pdbx_seq_one_letter_code
_entity_poly.pdbx_strand_id
1 'polypeptide(L)' 'MNMYLNYAKEHWTLPDENPPIGLVLCAEKGAGEAHYALAGLPNTVLASEYKMQLPDEKRLADELVRTQAVLEEGYRRR' A
#
# COMPACT_ATOMS: atom_id res chain seq x y z
N MET A 1 11.77 -7.86 2.73
CA MET A 1 10.97 -7.50 1.53
C MET A 1 11.74 -6.68 0.49
N ASN A 2 12.66 -5.78 0.90
CA ASN A 2 13.41 -4.91 -0.03
C ASN A 2 14.12 -5.62 -1.19
N MET A 3 14.64 -6.84 -0.98
CA MET A 3 15.29 -7.59 -2.05
C MET A 3 14.34 -7.83 -3.24
N TYR A 4 13.12 -8.30 -2.99
CA TYR A 4 12.12 -8.54 -4.04
C TYR A 4 11.66 -7.25 -4.71
N LEU A 5 11.46 -6.19 -3.93
CA LEU A 5 11.04 -4.89 -4.48
C LEU A 5 12.11 -4.26 -5.36
N ASN A 6 13.38 -4.35 -4.95
CA ASN A 6 14.50 -3.84 -5.74
C ASN A 6 14.70 -4.66 -7.02
N TYR A 7 14.60 -5.99 -6.92
CA TYR A 7 14.68 -6.85 -8.10
C TYR A 7 13.57 -6.54 -9.11
N ALA A 8 12.32 -6.44 -8.64
CA ALA A 8 11.18 -6.06 -9.49
C ALA A 8 11.37 -4.68 -10.12
N LYS A 9 11.86 -3.70 -9.34
CA LYS A 9 12.14 -2.35 -9.83
C LYS A 9 13.17 -2.34 -10.96
N GLU A 10 14.21 -3.17 -10.84
CA GLU A 10 15.32 -3.17 -11.79
C GLU A 10 15.04 -4.02 -13.03
N HIS A 11 14.21 -5.07 -12.91
CA HIS A 11 14.06 -6.07 -13.98
C HIS A 11 12.65 -6.17 -14.55
N TRP A 12 11.61 -5.79 -13.80
CA TRP A 12 10.21 -6.04 -14.16
C TRP A 12 9.39 -4.76 -14.36
N THR A 13 9.80 -3.62 -13.81
CA THR A 13 9.09 -2.35 -13.95
C THR A 13 9.35 -1.71 -15.31
N LEU A 14 8.28 -1.36 -16.03
CA LEU A 14 8.34 -0.62 -17.28
C LEU A 14 8.48 0.90 -17.04
N PRO A 15 8.95 1.68 -18.03
CA PRO A 15 9.22 3.12 -17.86
C PRO A 15 8.01 3.95 -17.39
N ASP A 16 6.80 3.56 -17.78
CA ASP A 16 5.56 4.29 -17.48
C ASP A 16 4.76 3.67 -16.31
N GLU A 17 5.35 2.70 -15.61
CA GLU A 17 4.73 2.06 -14.45
C GLU A 17 5.10 2.75 -13.13
N ASN A 18 4.19 2.66 -12.17
CA ASN A 18 4.47 3.07 -10.81
C ASN A 18 5.53 2.15 -10.16
N PRO A 19 6.32 2.66 -9.19
CA PRO A 19 7.25 1.82 -8.44
C PRO A 19 6.56 0.61 -7.80
N PRO A 20 7.24 -0.55 -7.70
CA PRO A 20 6.63 -1.75 -7.15
C PRO A 20 6.31 -1.58 -5.66
N ILE A 21 5.17 -2.13 -5.25
CA ILE A 21 4.73 -2.14 -3.85
C ILE A 21 4.79 -3.55 -3.26
N GLY A 22 5.25 -3.66 -2.02
CA GLY A 22 5.32 -4.93 -1.31
C GLY A 22 4.08 -5.11 -0.45
N LEU A 23 3.39 -6.23 -0.62
CA LEU A 23 2.22 -6.59 0.19
C LEU A 23 2.56 -7.82 1.05
N VAL A 24 2.34 -7.71 2.36
CA VAL A 24 2.44 -8.82 3.30
C VAL A 24 1.04 -9.15 3.79
N LEU A 25 0.58 -10.38 3.55
CA LEU A 25 -0.73 -10.86 4.01
C LEU A 25 -0.53 -11.71 5.26
N CYS A 26 -1.17 -11.34 6.36
CA CYS A 26 -1.19 -12.09 7.60
C CYS A 26 -2.60 -12.67 7.82
N ALA A 27 -2.69 -13.92 8.27
CA ALA A 27 -3.96 -14.63 8.43
C ALA A 27 -4.83 -14.07 9.58
N GLU A 28 -4.22 -13.48 10.59
CA GLU A 28 -4.88 -12.77 11.69
C GLU A 28 -4.18 -11.43 11.95
N LYS A 29 -4.59 -10.69 12.99
CA LYS A 29 -3.88 -9.48 13.49
C LYS A 29 -2.48 -9.86 14.00
N GLY A 30 -1.58 -10.24 13.09
CA GLY A 30 -0.15 -10.47 13.31
C GLY A 30 0.59 -9.15 13.51
N ALA A 31 0.07 -8.27 14.38
CA ALA A 31 0.65 -6.96 14.65
C ALA A 31 2.11 -7.09 15.12
N GLY A 32 2.45 -8.17 15.83
CA GLY A 32 3.83 -8.48 16.25
C GLY A 32 4.73 -8.88 15.07
N GLU A 33 4.28 -9.80 14.21
CA GLU A 33 5.05 -10.26 13.05
C GLU A 33 5.25 -9.15 12.02
N ALA A 34 4.21 -8.35 11.75
CA ALA A 34 4.30 -7.16 10.95
C ALA A 34 5.25 -6.12 11.58
N HIS A 35 5.17 -5.90 12.90
CA HIS A 35 6.08 -4.98 13.58
C HIS A 35 7.56 -5.38 13.36
N TYR A 36 7.91 -6.65 13.57
CA TYR A 36 9.28 -7.12 13.38
C TYR A 36 9.71 -7.24 11.91
N ALA A 37 8.80 -7.59 11.00
CA ALA A 37 9.09 -7.69 9.57
C ALA A 37 9.29 -6.30 8.91
N LEU A 38 8.71 -5.26 9.49
CA LEU A 38 8.70 -3.90 8.96
C LEU A 38 9.65 -2.96 9.71
N ALA A 39 10.10 -3.33 10.90
CA ALA A 39 11.09 -2.57 11.67
C ALA A 39 12.40 -2.37 10.87
N GLY A 40 12.88 -1.13 10.81
CA GLY A 40 14.15 -0.79 10.14
C GLY A 40 14.06 -0.61 8.63
N LEU A 41 12.87 -0.70 8.02
CA LEU A 41 12.69 -0.31 6.62
C LEU A 41 12.63 1.22 6.52
N PRO A 42 13.41 1.85 5.62
CA PRO A 42 13.39 3.31 5.44
C PRO A 42 12.11 3.82 4.75
N ASN A 43 11.31 2.92 4.18
CA ASN A 43 10.10 3.25 3.43
C ASN A 43 8.88 3.25 4.35
N THR A 44 7.93 4.14 4.10
CA THR A 44 6.64 4.15 4.81
C THR A 44 5.93 2.83 4.62
N VAL A 45 5.73 2.09 5.72
CA VAL A 45 4.94 0.87 5.70
C VAL A 45 3.56 1.11 6.28
N LEU A 46 2.54 0.82 5.48
CA LEU A 46 1.15 0.86 5.88
C LEU A 46 0.68 -0.56 6.22
N ALA A 47 0.04 -0.72 7.37
CA ALA A 47 -0.62 -1.96 7.76
C ALA A 47 -2.12 -1.70 7.86
N SER A 48 -2.93 -2.51 7.18
CA SER A 48 -4.39 -2.47 7.27
C SER A 48 -4.92 -3.88 7.45
N GLU A 49 -5.95 -4.02 8.27
CA GLU A 49 -6.69 -5.26 8.41
C GLU A 49 -7.45 -5.54 7.10
N TYR A 50 -7.23 -6.73 6.53
CA TYR A 50 -7.95 -7.17 5.34
C TYR A 50 -9.35 -7.64 5.74
N LYS A 51 -10.38 -6.98 5.20
CA LYS A 51 -11.77 -7.40 5.39
C LYS A 51 -12.14 -8.36 4.27
N MET A 52 -12.57 -9.57 4.65
CA MET A 52 -13.00 -10.61 3.70
C MET A 52 -14.26 -10.24 2.91
N GLN A 53 -15.01 -9.22 3.37
CA GLN A 53 -16.21 -8.74 2.70
C GLN A 53 -15.94 -7.35 2.12
N LEU A 54 -16.10 -7.25 0.80
CA LEU A 54 -16.07 -5.97 0.10
C LEU A 54 -17.28 -5.12 0.57
N PRO A 55 -17.08 -3.82 0.87
CA PRO A 55 -18.21 -2.91 1.11
C PRO A 55 -19.10 -2.82 -0.14
N ASP A 56 -20.28 -2.26 0.01
CA ASP A 56 -21.15 -1.96 -1.11
C ASP A 56 -20.46 -1.05 -2.15
N GLU A 57 -20.81 -1.23 -3.43
CA GLU A 57 -20.17 -0.52 -4.54
C GLU A 57 -20.25 1.00 -4.38
N LYS A 58 -21.39 1.50 -3.90
CA LYS A 58 -21.60 2.93 -3.68
C LYS A 58 -20.62 3.48 -2.64
N ARG A 59 -20.50 2.82 -1.50
CA ARG A 59 -19.55 3.19 -0.45
C ARG A 59 -18.10 3.15 -0.94
N LEU A 60 -17.74 2.15 -1.75
CA LEU A 60 -16.40 2.07 -2.33
C LEU A 60 -16.14 3.25 -3.27
N ALA A 61 -17.09 3.59 -4.14
CA ALA A 61 -17.00 4.73 -5.04
C ALA A 61 -16.90 6.06 -4.29
N ASP A 62 -17.70 6.25 -3.23
CA ASP A 62 -17.68 7.45 -2.41
C ASP A 62 -16.32 7.65 -1.71
N GLU A 63 -15.72 6.58 -1.17
CA GLU A 63 -14.38 6.66 -0.56
C GLU A 63 -13.27 6.90 -1.58
N LEU A 64 -13.40 6.38 -2.81
CA LEU A 64 -12.44 6.64 -3.89
C LEU A 64 -12.43 8.13 -4.26
N VAL A 65 -13.60 8.73 -4.49
CA VAL A 65 -13.74 10.15 -4.83
C VAL A 65 -13.18 11.03 -3.71
N ARG A 66 -13.53 10.70 -2.45
CA ARG A 66 -13.02 11.41 -1.28
C ARG A 66 -11.49 11.33 -1.19
N THR A 67 -10.92 10.14 -1.39
CA THR A 67 -9.47 9.93 -1.28
C THR A 67 -8.72 10.66 -2.39
N GLN A 68 -9.24 10.66 -3.63
CA GLN A 68 -8.68 11.42 -4.75
C GLN A 68 -8.63 12.92 -4.44
N ALA A 69 -9.73 13.50 -3.94
CA ALA A 69 -9.77 14.92 -3.59
C ALA A 69 -8.73 15.30 -2.52
N VAL A 70 -8.58 14.47 -1.48
CA VAL A 70 -7.57 14.69 -0.43
C VAL A 70 -6.15 14.62 -0.98
N LEU A 71 -5.88 13.67 -1.87
CA LEU A 71 -4.56 13.51 -2.49
C LEU A 71 -4.23 14.70 -3.41
N GLU A 72 -5.17 15.11 -4.27
CA GLU A 72 -4.99 16.27 -5.15
C GLU A 72 -4.72 17.56 -4.37
N GLU A 73 -5.41 17.75 -3.24
CA GLU A 73 -5.18 18.91 -2.38
C GLU A 73 -3.80 18.84 -1.70
N GLY A 74 -3.37 17.64 -1.29
CA GLY A 74 -2.03 17.39 -0.74
C GLY A 74 -0.91 17.62 -1.75
N TYR A 75 -1.09 17.23 -3.01
CA TYR A 75 -0.14 17.48 -4.10
C TYR A 75 -0.05 18.97 -4.43
N ARG A 76 -1.16 19.71 -4.39
CA ARG A 76 -1.18 21.16 -4.68
C ARG A 76 -0.48 22.00 -3.59
N ARG A 77 -0.27 21.45 -2.39
CA ARG A 77 0.42 22.10 -1.27
C ARG A 77 1.93 21.78 -1.19
N ARG A 78 2.46 20.92 -2.06
CA ARG A 78 3.91 20.65 -2.19
C ARG A 78 4.47 21.34 -3.43
#